data_AF-A0A3A0C2C1-F1
#
_entry.id   AF-A0A3A0C2C1-F1
#
_cell.length_a   1.000
_cell.length_b   1.000
_cell.length_c   1.000
_cell.angle_alpha   90.00
_cell.angle_beta   90.00
_cell.angle_gamma   90.00
#
_symmetry.space_group_name_H-M   'P 1'
#
loop_
_entity.id
_entity.type
_entity.pdbx_description
1 polymer ?
#
loop_
_entity_poly.entity_id
_entity_poly.type
_entity_poly.pdbx_seq_one_letter_code
_entity_poly.pdbx_strand_id
1 'polypeptide(L)'
;MFGRFTGRFVRTPIKDRQTGSYGRRRRIAAPLLRFWSARATNVPVRENGVVNMPLNIDARWSQPIDLRLAKAGAIYECEKLQEIPSEAGIYIFGRCHGESRTPLYIGKALNLRRRIEQQLNSVRLMTGIKEAQNGSRFLIYCVPQIKRGQRVAQVVKLLEDALIAHALAFDHELLQKQGTKRPNHTIKFSGNRVSEALAPRHMRVSAV
;
A
#
# COMPACT_ATOMS: atom_id res chain seq x y z
N MET A 1 -29.01 -65.71 22.29
CA MET A 1 -27.54 -65.82 22.10
C MET A 1 -26.92 -64.64 22.84
N PHE A 2 -26.40 -64.72 24.08
CA PHE A 2 -25.20 -65.44 24.58
C PHE A 2 -24.00 -65.26 23.62
N GLY A 3 -22.80 -64.79 24.00
CA GLY A 3 -22.19 -64.44 25.31
C GLY A 3 -21.00 -63.47 25.09
N ARG A 4 -20.63 -62.66 26.10
CA ARG A 4 -19.61 -62.88 27.16
C ARG A 4 -18.15 -62.67 26.69
N PHE A 5 -17.48 -61.61 27.18
CA PHE A 5 -16.53 -61.56 28.33
C PHE A 5 -15.21 -62.32 28.04
N THR A 6 -14.03 -61.70 28.17
CA THR A 6 -13.22 -61.59 29.41
C THR A 6 -12.28 -60.36 29.32
N GLY A 7 -12.04 -59.53 30.35
CA GLY A 7 -11.39 -59.80 31.65
C GLY A 7 -9.86 -59.59 31.52
N ARG A 8 -9.07 -58.96 32.39
CA ARG A 8 -9.13 -58.56 33.82
C ARG A 8 -7.80 -57.79 34.11
N PHE A 9 -7.78 -56.68 34.87
CA PHE A 9 -7.31 -56.55 36.29
C PHE A 9 -5.77 -56.67 36.48
N VAL A 10 -5.00 -56.01 37.37
CA VAL A 10 -5.15 -55.41 38.71
C VAL A 10 -3.85 -54.58 39.04
N ARG A 11 -3.92 -53.71 40.07
CA ARG A 11 -2.91 -53.37 41.14
C ARG A 11 -2.17 -52.02 41.09
N THR A 12 -2.67 -51.10 41.92
CA THR A 12 -1.93 -50.21 42.86
C THR A 12 -1.33 -51.03 44.04
N PRO A 13 -0.66 -50.48 45.10
CA PRO A 13 -0.11 -49.12 45.39
C PRO A 13 1.30 -49.17 46.10
N ILE A 14 1.74 -48.03 46.70
CA ILE A 14 2.43 -47.86 48.03
C ILE A 14 3.84 -47.22 48.08
N LYS A 15 3.88 -46.04 48.74
CA LYS A 15 4.87 -45.45 49.72
C LYS A 15 6.35 -45.26 49.30
N ASP A 16 7.17 -44.37 49.86
CA ASP A 16 7.10 -43.51 51.04
C ASP A 16 8.11 -42.34 50.92
N ARG A 17 7.79 -41.25 51.63
CA ARG A 17 8.61 -40.30 52.41
C ARG A 17 10.13 -40.05 52.20
N GLN A 18 10.43 -38.79 52.56
CA GLN A 18 11.62 -38.20 53.23
C GLN A 18 12.42 -37.23 52.33
N THR A 19 12.89 -36.04 52.73
CA THR A 19 12.91 -35.25 53.99
C THR A 19 13.60 -33.92 53.69
N GLY A 20 13.37 -32.89 54.51
CA GLY A 20 14.36 -31.84 54.82
C GLY A 20 14.13 -30.52 54.10
N SER A 21 13.43 -29.54 54.70
CA SER A 21 13.94 -28.60 55.72
C SER A 21 14.97 -27.61 55.17
N TYR A 22 14.58 -26.34 55.00
CA TYR A 22 15.07 -25.23 55.84
C TYR A 22 14.23 -23.98 55.57
N GLY A 23 13.49 -23.53 56.59
CA GLY A 23 12.82 -22.24 56.57
C GLY A 23 13.74 -21.12 57.02
N ARG A 24 13.45 -19.88 56.58
CA ARG A 24 13.12 -18.74 57.47
C ARG A 24 13.19 -17.39 56.73
N ARG A 25 12.09 -16.62 56.88
CA ARG A 25 12.03 -15.15 57.10
C ARG A 25 12.41 -14.29 55.86
N ARG A 26 11.79 -13.16 55.52
CA ARG A 26 10.96 -12.16 56.20
C ARG A 26 10.02 -11.51 55.17
N ARG A 27 8.84 -11.09 55.63
CA ARG A 27 8.06 -10.01 55.00
C ARG A 27 8.74 -8.68 55.32
N ILE A 28 8.94 -7.82 54.32
CA ILE A 28 9.11 -6.37 54.52
C ILE A 28 8.52 -5.61 53.29
N ALA A 29 7.52 -4.78 53.57
CA ALA A 29 7.14 -3.47 52.99
C ALA A 29 7.02 -3.23 51.46
N ALA A 30 5.83 -2.78 51.04
CA ALA A 30 5.66 -1.68 50.06
C ALA A 30 6.03 -0.33 50.74
N PRO A 31 6.22 0.87 50.10
CA PRO A 31 5.64 1.34 48.82
C PRO A 31 6.52 2.35 48.01
N LEU A 32 5.90 3.02 47.02
CA LEU A 32 6.15 4.38 46.47
C LEU A 32 6.56 4.51 44.99
N LEU A 33 5.56 5.00 44.23
CA LEU A 33 5.60 5.92 43.09
C LEU A 33 6.95 6.62 42.80
N ARG A 34 7.32 6.66 41.51
CA ARG A 34 7.83 7.89 40.87
C ARG A 34 7.53 7.90 39.38
N PHE A 35 6.77 8.92 38.99
CA PHE A 35 6.65 9.47 37.65
C PHE A 35 8.03 9.65 37.01
N TRP A 36 8.17 9.22 35.75
CA TRP A 36 9.07 9.87 34.79
C TRP A 36 8.31 10.07 33.49
N SER A 37 8.10 11.34 33.14
CA SER A 37 7.57 11.74 31.84
C SER A 37 8.66 11.53 30.79
N ALA A 38 8.53 10.51 29.96
CA ALA A 38 9.29 10.46 28.73
C ALA A 38 8.56 11.32 27.70
N ARG A 39 9.06 12.55 27.47
CA ARG A 39 8.78 13.25 26.22
C ARG A 39 9.15 12.28 25.10
N ALA A 40 8.17 11.88 24.29
CA ALA A 40 8.40 11.14 23.06
C ALA A 40 9.21 12.05 22.12
N THR A 41 10.53 12.03 22.26
CA THR A 41 11.41 12.53 21.22
C THR A 41 11.26 11.54 20.07
N ASN A 42 10.71 12.02 18.95
CA ASN A 42 10.69 11.30 17.68
C ASN A 42 12.14 11.02 17.25
N VAL A 43 12.71 9.92 17.75
CA VAL A 43 14.00 9.41 17.28
C VAL A 43 13.69 8.52 16.07
N PRO A 44 14.16 8.88 14.86
CA PRO A 44 13.95 8.04 13.69
C PRO A 44 14.71 6.72 13.87
N VAL A 45 13.97 5.60 13.82
CA VAL A 45 14.51 4.24 13.86
C VAL A 45 15.32 3.99 12.58
N ARG A 46 16.53 3.45 12.75
CA ARG A 46 17.46 3.15 11.66
C ARG A 46 17.24 1.71 11.18
N GLU A 47 16.64 1.55 10.01
CA GLU A 47 16.80 0.34 9.21
C GLU A 47 17.64 0.70 7.98
N ASN A 48 18.80 0.05 7.82
CA ASN A 48 19.68 0.10 6.64
C ASN A 48 20.34 1.46 6.28
N GLY A 49 20.59 2.35 7.25
CA GLY A 49 21.43 3.54 7.02
C GLY A 49 20.80 4.63 6.13
N VAL A 50 19.58 4.44 5.65
CA VAL A 50 18.79 5.48 5.01
C VAL A 50 17.97 6.14 6.11
N VAL A 51 18.29 7.41 6.42
CA VAL A 51 17.41 8.21 7.26
C VAL A 51 16.09 8.33 6.52
N ASN A 52 15.06 7.63 6.99
CA ASN A 52 13.71 7.72 6.44
C ASN A 52 13.09 9.02 6.95
N MET A 53 13.61 10.15 6.46
CA MET A 53 13.05 11.45 6.79
C MET A 53 11.64 11.52 6.20
N PRO A 54 10.67 12.08 6.93
CA PRO A 54 9.36 12.35 6.37
C PRO A 54 9.52 13.24 5.14
N LEU A 55 9.31 12.66 3.94
CA LEU A 55 9.33 13.40 2.69
C LEU A 55 7.99 14.13 2.54
N ASN A 56 8.07 15.46 2.39
CA ASN A 56 6.93 16.27 1.97
C ASN A 56 6.94 16.41 0.44
N ILE A 57 6.04 15.69 -0.23
CA ILE A 57 5.95 15.63 -1.69
C ILE A 57 4.72 16.44 -2.14
N ASP A 58 4.97 17.42 -3.01
CA ASP A 58 3.91 18.14 -3.73
C ASP A 58 3.81 17.54 -5.13
N ALA A 59 2.60 17.23 -5.60
CA ALA A 59 2.39 16.72 -6.95
C ALA A 59 1.21 17.43 -7.63
N ARG A 60 1.34 17.61 -8.95
CA ARG A 60 0.34 18.23 -9.81
C ARG A 60 -0.30 17.17 -10.70
N TRP A 61 -1.62 17.05 -10.63
CA TRP A 61 -2.38 16.20 -11.53
C TRP A 61 -2.66 16.89 -12.88
N SER A 62 -2.68 16.09 -13.94
CA SER A 62 -3.24 16.46 -15.22
C SER A 62 -4.77 16.49 -15.19
N GLN A 63 -5.39 17.04 -16.23
CA GLN A 63 -6.76 16.66 -16.55
C GLN A 63 -6.80 15.19 -17.02
N PRO A 64 -7.90 14.46 -16.77
CA PRO A 64 -8.09 13.15 -17.37
C PRO A 64 -8.12 13.26 -18.90
N ILE A 65 -7.49 12.29 -19.55
CA ILE A 65 -7.50 12.11 -21.00
C ILE A 65 -8.36 10.89 -21.26
N ASP A 66 -9.44 11.06 -22.02
CA ASP A 66 -10.31 9.94 -22.39
C ASP A 66 -9.55 8.98 -23.31
N LEU A 67 -9.73 7.68 -23.06
CA LEU A 67 -9.22 6.61 -23.90
C LEU A 67 -10.36 6.09 -24.77
N ARG A 68 -10.16 6.14 -26.08
CA ARG A 68 -11.12 5.66 -27.08
C ARG A 68 -10.72 4.29 -27.57
N LEU A 69 -11.68 3.46 -27.95
CA LEU A 69 -11.36 2.20 -28.62
C LEU A 69 -10.72 2.50 -29.96
N ALA A 70 -9.54 1.94 -30.21
CA ALA A 70 -8.86 2.18 -31.47
C ALA A 70 -9.54 1.45 -32.62
N LYS A 71 -9.49 2.06 -33.81
CA LYS A 71 -10.10 1.48 -35.02
C LYS A 71 -9.31 0.31 -35.61
N ALA A 72 -8.00 0.23 -35.36
CA ALA A 72 -7.14 -0.86 -35.84
C ALA A 72 -5.88 -1.03 -34.96
N GLY A 73 -5.44 -2.29 -34.78
CA GLY A 73 -4.16 -2.66 -34.17
C GLY A 73 -4.13 -2.57 -32.63
N ALA A 74 -4.28 -1.36 -32.08
CA ALA A 74 -4.32 -1.14 -30.63
C ALA A 74 -5.72 -1.42 -30.06
N ILE A 75 -5.83 -1.59 -28.73
CA ILE A 75 -7.13 -1.71 -28.06
C ILE A 75 -7.68 -0.32 -27.74
N TYR A 76 -6.83 0.56 -27.20
CA TYR A 76 -7.16 1.94 -26.90
C TYR A 76 -6.22 2.90 -27.61
N GLU A 77 -6.77 4.04 -28.02
CA GLU A 77 -6.05 5.19 -28.55
C GLU A 77 -6.14 6.38 -27.57
N CYS A 78 -5.02 7.10 -27.44
CA CYS A 78 -4.85 8.27 -26.59
C CYS A 78 -4.45 9.46 -27.48
N GLU A 79 -5.43 10.27 -27.87
CA GLU A 79 -5.23 11.37 -28.84
C GLU A 79 -4.21 12.40 -28.35
N LYS A 80 -4.12 12.59 -27.03
CA LYS A 80 -3.23 13.58 -26.39
C LYS A 80 -1.90 13.00 -25.93
N LEU A 81 -1.49 11.84 -26.44
CA LEU A 81 -0.23 11.19 -26.04
C LEU A 81 0.99 12.13 -26.18
N GLN A 82 1.02 12.94 -27.24
CA GLN A 82 2.11 13.89 -27.50
C GLN A 82 2.15 15.08 -26.52
N GLU A 83 1.02 15.40 -25.89
CA GLU A 83 0.93 16.47 -24.88
C GLU A 83 1.43 16.02 -23.49
N ILE A 84 1.55 14.71 -23.27
CA ILE A 84 2.05 14.16 -22.00
C ILE A 84 3.53 14.55 -21.83
N PRO A 85 3.96 15.04 -20.66
CA PRO A 85 5.34 15.43 -20.44
C PRO A 85 6.30 14.22 -20.45
N SER A 86 7.56 14.48 -20.76
CA SER A 86 8.65 13.48 -20.65
C SER A 86 9.26 13.42 -19.24
N GLU A 87 8.64 14.11 -18.28
CA GLU A 87 9.06 14.19 -16.88
C GLU A 87 8.79 12.88 -16.13
N ALA A 88 9.44 12.73 -14.98
CA ALA A 88 9.18 11.63 -14.07
C ALA A 88 7.85 11.84 -13.34
N GLY A 89 7.12 10.76 -13.08
CA GLY A 89 5.79 10.87 -12.49
C GLY A 89 5.05 9.55 -12.34
N ILE A 90 3.77 9.67 -12.02
CA ILE A 90 2.80 8.57 -11.89
C ILE A 90 1.75 8.70 -12.99
N TYR A 91 1.22 7.59 -13.48
CA TYR A 91 0.07 7.55 -14.35
C TYR A 91 -0.92 6.51 -13.87
N ILE A 92 -2.20 6.77 -14.11
CA ILE A 92 -3.30 5.90 -13.73
C ILE A 92 -4.16 5.65 -14.96
N PHE A 93 -4.35 4.38 -15.29
CA PHE A 93 -5.46 3.96 -16.13
C PHE A 93 -6.65 3.68 -15.22
N GLY A 94 -7.81 4.27 -15.54
CA GLY A 94 -9.01 4.15 -14.73
C GLY A 94 -10.27 4.03 -15.56
N ARG A 95 -11.38 3.83 -14.84
CA ARG A 95 -12.72 3.84 -15.42
C ARG A 95 -13.63 4.85 -14.74
N CYS A 96 -14.59 5.36 -15.50
CA CYS A 96 -15.70 6.16 -15.00
C CYS A 96 -17.02 5.42 -15.19
N HIS A 97 -17.78 5.28 -14.11
CA HIS A 97 -19.14 4.74 -14.15
C HIS A 97 -20.08 5.64 -13.36
N GLY A 98 -20.97 6.35 -14.06
CA GLY A 98 -21.73 7.45 -13.46
C GLY A 98 -20.78 8.53 -12.95
N GLU A 99 -20.87 8.86 -11.66
CA GLU A 99 -19.99 9.82 -11.00
C GLU A 99 -18.71 9.18 -10.42
N SER A 100 -18.64 7.85 -10.36
CA SER A 100 -17.54 7.14 -9.73
C SER A 100 -16.33 7.03 -10.67
N ARG A 101 -15.14 7.24 -10.10
CA ARG A 101 -13.84 7.10 -10.79
C ARG A 101 -13.04 6.05 -10.06
N THR A 102 -12.69 4.97 -10.74
CA THR A 102 -11.98 3.83 -10.14
C THR A 102 -10.65 3.61 -10.85
N PRO A 103 -9.51 3.58 -10.14
CA PRO A 103 -8.24 3.19 -10.72
C PRO A 103 -8.26 1.70 -11.08
N LEU A 104 -7.75 1.37 -12.25
CA LEU A 104 -7.57 -0.02 -12.72
C LEU A 104 -6.10 -0.42 -12.73
N TYR A 105 -5.20 0.54 -12.98
CA TYR A 105 -3.76 0.32 -12.97
C TYR A 105 -3.04 1.61 -12.60
N ILE A 106 -2.06 1.52 -11.71
CA ILE A 106 -1.24 2.66 -11.27
C ILE A 106 0.21 2.35 -11.59
N GLY A 107 0.86 3.17 -12.41
CA GLY A 107 2.25 2.94 -12.77
C GLY A 107 3.11 4.17 -12.56
N LYS A 108 4.39 3.95 -12.31
CA LYS A 108 5.40 5.01 -12.29
C LYS A 108 6.29 5.04 -13.52
N ALA A 109 6.90 6.19 -13.76
CA ALA A 109 7.89 6.37 -14.82
C ALA A 109 8.91 7.46 -14.47
N LEU A 110 10.14 7.33 -14.99
CA LEU A 110 11.09 8.45 -15.08
C LEU A 110 10.88 9.29 -16.35
N ASN A 111 10.13 8.75 -17.31
CA ASN A 111 9.67 9.43 -18.51
C ASN A 111 8.22 8.98 -18.77
N LEU A 112 7.26 9.83 -18.41
CA LEU A 112 5.83 9.53 -18.48
C LEU A 112 5.38 9.19 -19.90
N ARG A 113 5.63 10.07 -20.88
CA ARG A 113 5.21 9.87 -22.28
C ARG A 113 5.65 8.51 -22.81
N ARG A 114 6.96 8.22 -22.75
CA ARG A 114 7.53 6.95 -23.26
C ARG A 114 6.93 5.75 -22.55
N ARG A 115 6.76 5.81 -21.23
CA ARG A 115 6.24 4.68 -20.46
C ARG A 115 4.76 4.44 -20.77
N ILE A 116 3.96 5.50 -20.86
CA ILE A 116 2.54 5.42 -21.20
C ILE A 116 2.36 4.86 -22.61
N GLU A 117 3.13 5.34 -23.58
CA GLU A 117 3.14 4.80 -24.94
C GLU A 117 3.44 3.29 -24.96
N GLN A 118 4.44 2.83 -24.20
CA GLN A 118 4.73 1.40 -24.05
C GLN A 118 3.55 0.63 -23.46
N GLN A 119 2.85 1.20 -22.49
CA GLN A 119 1.71 0.54 -21.85
C GLN A 119 0.47 0.48 -22.74
N LEU A 120 0.21 1.52 -23.56
CA LEU A 120 -0.86 1.52 -24.55
C LEU A 120 -0.66 0.42 -25.61
N ASN A 121 0.59 0.03 -25.87
CA ASN A 121 0.94 -1.09 -26.75
C ASN A 121 0.96 -2.46 -26.04
N SER A 122 0.73 -2.49 -24.72
CA SER A 122 0.70 -3.75 -23.98
C SER A 122 -0.64 -4.44 -24.13
N VAL A 123 -0.69 -5.49 -24.97
CA VAL A 123 -1.91 -6.30 -25.20
C VAL A 123 -2.48 -6.79 -23.87
N ARG A 124 -1.65 -7.37 -23.00
CA ARG A 124 -2.10 -7.90 -21.71
C ARG A 124 -2.77 -6.84 -20.83
N LEU A 125 -2.14 -5.67 -20.68
CA LEU A 125 -2.68 -4.62 -19.82
C LEU A 125 -3.94 -4.02 -20.41
N MET A 126 -3.92 -3.71 -21.71
CA MET A 126 -5.05 -3.07 -22.37
C MET A 126 -6.26 -4.01 -22.49
N THR A 127 -6.05 -5.31 -22.68
CA THR A 127 -7.12 -6.32 -22.57
C THR A 127 -7.71 -6.33 -21.16
N GLY A 128 -6.87 -6.34 -20.11
CA GLY A 128 -7.37 -6.26 -18.73
C GLY A 128 -8.18 -4.99 -18.45
N ILE A 129 -7.76 -3.83 -18.98
CA ILE A 129 -8.52 -2.57 -18.86
C ILE A 129 -9.84 -2.64 -19.63
N LYS A 130 -9.87 -3.30 -20.79
CA LYS A 130 -11.10 -3.52 -21.56
C LYS A 130 -12.07 -4.44 -20.85
N GLU A 131 -11.58 -5.53 -20.27
CA GLU A 131 -12.38 -6.55 -19.58
C GLU A 131 -12.80 -6.15 -18.16
N ALA A 132 -12.15 -5.13 -17.57
CA ALA A 132 -12.58 -4.57 -16.30
C ALA A 132 -14.05 -4.10 -16.34
N GLN A 133 -14.65 -3.93 -15.17
CA GLN A 133 -16.05 -3.53 -15.01
C GLN A 133 -16.44 -2.31 -15.88
N ASN A 134 -17.72 -2.24 -16.31
CA ASN A 134 -18.23 -1.25 -17.27
C ASN A 134 -17.91 0.21 -16.91
N GLY A 135 -17.78 1.06 -17.92
CA GLY A 135 -17.52 2.49 -17.77
C GLY A 135 -16.55 3.05 -18.80
N SER A 136 -16.57 4.37 -19.04
CA SER A 136 -15.62 4.99 -19.96
C SER A 136 -14.19 4.89 -19.39
N ARG A 137 -13.19 4.78 -20.27
CA ARG A 137 -11.80 4.63 -19.86
C ARG A 137 -11.07 5.96 -19.94
N PHE A 138 -10.19 6.19 -18.98
CA PHE A 138 -9.36 7.39 -18.97
C PHE A 138 -7.94 7.08 -18.51
N LEU A 139 -7.05 7.98 -18.89
CA LEU A 139 -5.68 8.10 -18.42
C LEU A 139 -5.54 9.42 -17.67
N ILE A 140 -4.91 9.41 -16.50
CA ILE A 140 -4.54 10.64 -15.77
C ILE A 140 -3.12 10.50 -15.24
N TYR A 141 -2.37 11.60 -15.14
CA TYR A 141 -1.00 11.55 -14.66
C TYR A 141 -0.65 12.63 -13.63
N CYS A 142 0.24 12.21 -12.75
CA CYS A 142 1.04 12.80 -11.69
C CYS A 142 2.42 13.37 -12.01
N VAL A 143 2.68 14.67 -11.95
CA VAL A 143 4.09 15.17 -11.92
C VAL A 143 4.46 15.72 -10.53
N PRO A 144 5.39 15.09 -9.79
CA PRO A 144 5.89 15.62 -8.54
C PRO A 144 6.76 16.87 -8.76
N GLN A 145 6.58 17.85 -7.88
CA GLN A 145 7.45 19.01 -7.78
C GLN A 145 8.66 18.64 -6.90
N ILE A 146 9.78 18.32 -7.57
CA ILE A 146 10.99 17.82 -6.90
C ILE A 146 11.67 18.95 -6.12
N LYS A 147 11.79 18.79 -4.80
CA LYS A 147 12.48 19.74 -3.92
C LYS A 147 13.97 19.43 -3.81
N ARG A 148 14.77 20.43 -3.43
CA ARG A 148 16.22 20.27 -3.23
C ARG A 148 16.51 19.12 -2.26
N GLY A 149 17.42 18.21 -2.65
CA GLY A 149 17.81 17.03 -1.86
C GLY A 149 16.91 15.81 -2.04
N GLN A 150 15.77 15.91 -2.74
CA GLN A 150 14.94 14.76 -3.05
C GLN A 150 15.46 14.00 -4.27
N ARG A 151 15.50 12.66 -4.17
CA ARG A 151 15.83 11.79 -5.31
C ARG A 151 14.56 11.48 -6.08
N VAL A 152 14.52 11.84 -7.37
CA VAL A 152 13.35 11.66 -8.26
C VAL A 152 12.81 10.22 -8.22
N ALA A 153 13.69 9.23 -8.37
CA ALA A 153 13.30 7.82 -8.33
C ALA A 153 12.67 7.39 -7.00
N GLN A 154 13.15 7.95 -5.88
CA GLN A 154 12.60 7.68 -4.55
C GLN A 154 11.22 8.33 -4.38
N VAL A 155 11.09 9.59 -4.77
CA VAL A 155 9.81 10.35 -4.72
C VAL A 155 8.74 9.63 -5.53
N VAL A 156 9.05 9.30 -6.78
CA VAL A 156 8.13 8.64 -7.69
C VAL A 156 7.79 7.21 -7.22
N LYS A 157 8.76 6.47 -6.66
CA LYS A 157 8.45 5.18 -6.03
C LYS A 157 7.49 5.32 -4.85
N LEU A 158 7.73 6.27 -3.97
CA LEU A 158 6.92 6.50 -2.78
C LEU A 158 5.48 6.91 -3.14
N LEU A 159 5.32 7.78 -4.15
CA LEU A 159 4.00 8.16 -4.67
C LEU A 159 3.23 6.96 -5.24
N GLU A 160 3.90 6.09 -6.01
CA GLU A 160 3.28 4.87 -6.55
C GLU A 160 2.81 3.95 -5.41
N ASP A 161 3.72 3.64 -4.48
CA ASP A 161 3.45 2.76 -3.35
C ASP A 161 2.24 3.27 -2.54
N ALA A 162 2.18 4.58 -2.30
CA ALA A 162 1.08 5.21 -1.57
C ALA A 162 -0.25 5.19 -2.32
N LEU A 163 -0.26 5.47 -3.61
CA LEU A 163 -1.48 5.46 -4.43
C LEU A 163 -2.05 4.05 -4.59
N ILE A 164 -1.17 3.05 -4.72
CA ILE A 164 -1.58 1.63 -4.71
C ILE A 164 -2.17 1.26 -3.35
N ALA A 165 -1.49 1.60 -2.25
CA ALA A 165 -1.98 1.31 -0.90
C ALA A 165 -3.34 1.97 -0.63
N HIS A 166 -3.52 3.22 -1.08
CA HIS A 166 -4.80 3.91 -1.01
C HIS A 166 -5.88 3.18 -1.82
N ALA A 167 -5.64 2.90 -3.10
CA ALA A 167 -6.63 2.22 -3.94
C ALA A 167 -7.06 0.87 -3.36
N LEU A 168 -6.12 0.09 -2.80
CA LEU A 168 -6.43 -1.18 -2.15
C LEU A 168 -7.22 -1.01 -0.85
N ALA A 169 -6.98 0.05 -0.08
CA ALA A 169 -7.74 0.33 1.14
C ALA A 169 -9.21 0.71 0.88
N PHE A 170 -9.52 1.15 -0.35
CA PHE A 170 -10.87 1.44 -0.82
C PHE A 170 -11.44 0.30 -1.70
N ASP A 171 -10.90 -0.92 -1.55
CA ASP A 171 -11.32 -2.14 -2.24
C ASP A 171 -11.38 -2.01 -3.78
N HIS A 172 -10.48 -1.22 -4.37
CA HIS A 172 -10.36 -1.17 -5.82
C HIS A 172 -9.60 -2.37 -6.37
N GLU A 173 -10.21 -3.06 -7.33
CA GLU A 173 -9.60 -4.17 -8.07
C GLU A 173 -8.53 -3.63 -9.04
N LEU A 174 -7.28 -3.57 -8.58
CA LEU A 174 -6.14 -3.22 -9.42
C LEU A 174 -5.66 -4.42 -10.25
N LEU A 175 -5.30 -4.16 -11.51
CA LEU A 175 -4.76 -5.15 -12.45
C LEU A 175 -3.29 -5.56 -12.15
N GLN A 176 -2.66 -4.97 -11.13
CA GLN A 176 -1.28 -5.28 -10.75
C GLN A 176 -1.19 -6.60 -9.96
N LYS A 177 -0.20 -7.44 -10.28
CA LYS A 177 0.17 -8.57 -9.43
C LYS A 177 0.74 -8.04 -8.11
N GLN A 178 0.14 -8.45 -6.99
CA GLN A 178 0.44 -7.97 -5.63
C GLN A 178 1.91 -8.11 -5.21
N GLY A 179 2.38 -7.16 -4.38
CA GLY A 179 3.69 -7.19 -3.71
C GLY A 179 3.78 -6.22 -2.52
N THR A 180 3.57 -6.78 -1.32
CA THR A 180 4.01 -6.41 0.06
C THR A 180 3.93 -4.98 0.63
N LYS A 181 3.28 -4.88 1.82
CA LYS A 181 3.17 -3.77 2.80
C LYS A 181 4.45 -2.95 3.03
N ARG A 182 4.35 -1.60 3.12
CA ARG A 182 5.46 -0.60 3.31
C ARG A 182 5.02 0.81 3.82
N PRO A 183 5.95 1.74 4.19
CA PRO A 183 5.86 2.60 5.39
C PRO A 183 5.26 4.04 5.26
N ASN A 184 5.37 4.82 6.35
CA ASN A 184 4.64 6.04 6.75
C ASN A 184 5.04 7.32 5.98
N HIS A 185 4.11 7.96 5.24
CA HIS A 185 4.36 9.21 4.50
C HIS A 185 3.15 10.15 4.47
N THR A 186 3.37 11.45 4.22
CA THR A 186 2.28 12.40 3.95
C THR A 186 2.42 12.95 2.55
N ILE A 187 1.39 12.77 1.72
CA ILE A 187 1.35 13.25 0.34
C ILE A 187 0.25 14.29 0.22
N LYS A 188 0.58 15.40 -0.45
CA LYS A 188 -0.39 16.44 -0.81
C LYS A 188 -0.62 16.44 -2.31
N PHE A 189 -1.87 16.29 -2.71
CA PHE A 189 -2.30 16.34 -4.09
C PHE A 189 -3.02 17.66 -4.38
N SER A 190 -2.69 18.27 -5.52
CA SER A 190 -3.44 19.38 -6.10
C SER A 190 -3.95 18.96 -7.48
N GLY A 191 -5.24 19.18 -7.76
CA GLY A 191 -5.85 18.67 -8.99
C GLY A 191 -7.34 18.97 -9.14
N ASN A 192 -7.97 18.29 -10.09
CA ASN A 192 -9.38 18.41 -10.44
C ASN A 192 -10.27 17.41 -9.67
N ARG A 193 -11.60 17.53 -9.85
CA ARG A 193 -12.60 16.65 -9.21
C ARG A 193 -12.37 15.16 -9.48
N VAL A 194 -11.81 14.80 -10.64
CA VAL A 194 -11.49 13.40 -10.95
C VAL A 194 -10.29 12.91 -10.14
N SER A 195 -9.26 13.73 -9.97
CA SER A 195 -8.12 13.38 -9.11
C SER A 195 -8.51 13.22 -7.64
N GLU A 196 -9.46 14.03 -7.14
CA GLU A 196 -9.96 13.92 -5.76
C GLU A 196 -10.73 12.62 -5.50
N ALA A 197 -11.43 12.13 -6.51
CA ALA A 197 -12.12 10.84 -6.44
C ALA A 197 -11.13 9.66 -6.42
N LEU A 198 -9.94 9.83 -6.99
CA LEU A 198 -8.89 8.79 -7.03
C LEU A 198 -7.96 8.83 -5.81
N ALA A 199 -7.67 10.03 -5.31
CA ALA A 199 -6.78 10.26 -4.18
C ALA A 199 -7.20 11.53 -3.41
N PRO A 200 -7.36 11.45 -2.08
CA PRO A 200 -7.68 12.61 -1.24
C PRO A 200 -6.55 13.64 -1.29
N ARG A 201 -6.91 14.93 -1.21
CA ARG A 201 -5.96 16.06 -1.24
C ARG A 201 -4.82 15.94 -0.22
N HIS A 202 -5.08 15.28 0.89
CA HIS A 202 -4.10 14.94 1.90
C HIS A 202 -4.19 13.45 2.17
N MET A 203 -3.12 12.73 1.88
CA MET A 203 -3.03 11.30 2.13
C MET A 203 -1.94 11.06 3.17
N ARG A 204 -2.33 10.52 4.32
CA ARG A 204 -1.40 9.96 5.30
C ARG A 204 -1.31 8.47 5.01
N VAL A 205 -0.13 8.03 4.60
CA VAL A 205 0.20 6.63 4.41
C VAL A 205 0.75 6.15 5.73
N SER A 206 0.21 5.05 6.25
CA SER A 206 0.65 4.44 7.50
C SER A 206 1.82 3.47 7.27
N ALA A 207 2.79 3.41 8.18
CA ALA A 207 3.78 2.33 8.24
C ALA A 207 3.27 1.22 9.12
N VAL A 208 3.44 -0.01 8.61
CA VAL A 208 3.94 -1.11 9.43
C VAL A 208 5.32 -1.46 8.88
#